data_AF-A0A922WRD8-F1
#
_entry.id   AF-A0A922WRD8-F1
#
_cell.length_a   1.000
_cell.length_b   1.000
_cell.length_c   1.000
_cell.angle_alpha   90.00
_cell.angle_beta   90.00
_cell.angle_gamma   90.00
#
_symmetry.space_group_name_H-M   'P 1'
#
loop_
_entity.id
_entity.type
_entity.pdbx_description
1 polymer ?
#
loop_
_entity_poly.entity_id
_entity_poly.type
_entity_poly.pdbx_seq_one_letter_code
_entity_poly.pdbx_strand_id
1 'polypeptide(L)'
;GTDHTPGYPSAARYVAMSVLQGGLLAKDMQRVDQFVVFQTVGRSAGWLPAAAACARGNGLTAPHVILFPERPFDRAAFLGTVKKAQEKHGFVSIVCGEGIRDADGQPVSASQTRDKFNNVEFGAMGGTSAAMMLHRMISDEFGWRGEFQVTESLQMCAADRGLKLDLDEAYACGKEAVRLALAGTTGVMVTMQRVGKKSDPYQIGFGTIPLGEVANHERPLPDNFISKDGFDVTKAFLDYAKPLVGELPTYSVLAAKKGKA
;
A
#
# COMPACT_ATOMS: atom_id res chain seq x y z
N GLY A 1 1.26 3.26 -25.28
CA GLY A 1 -0.16 2.87 -25.20
C GLY A 1 -0.21 1.60 -24.35
N THR A 2 -1.05 1.58 -23.33
CA THR A 2 -0.51 1.39 -21.97
C THR A 2 -1.63 0.82 -21.05
N ASP A 3 -1.63 -0.53 -20.88
CA ASP A 3 -2.33 -1.41 -19.85
C ASP A 3 -1.83 -1.24 -18.39
N HIS A 4 -1.28 -2.15 -17.48
CA HIS A 4 -0.65 -2.12 -16.05
C HIS A 4 0.95 -2.11 -15.74
N THR A 5 1.53 -2.09 -14.51
CA THR A 5 3.05 -2.07 -14.28
C THR A 5 3.72 -3.45 -14.03
N PRO A 6 5.02 -3.72 -14.36
CA PRO A 6 5.79 -4.78 -13.69
C PRO A 6 6.09 -4.37 -12.25
N GLY A 7 5.76 -5.22 -11.28
CA GLY A 7 5.75 -4.85 -9.86
C GLY A 7 4.43 -4.21 -9.40
N TYR A 8 3.53 -3.79 -10.30
CA TYR A 8 2.17 -3.41 -9.88
C TYR A 8 1.40 -4.60 -9.37
N PRO A 9 1.27 -5.75 -10.06
CA PRO A 9 0.51 -6.86 -9.52
C PRO A 9 1.00 -7.36 -8.16
N SER A 10 2.31 -7.33 -7.86
CA SER A 10 2.81 -7.68 -6.52
C SER A 10 2.58 -6.59 -5.49
N ALA A 11 2.80 -5.31 -5.82
CA ALA A 11 2.45 -4.21 -4.93
C ALA A 11 0.94 -4.23 -4.68
N ALA A 12 0.12 -4.11 -5.71
CA ALA A 12 -1.33 -4.19 -5.63
C ALA A 12 -1.86 -5.47 -4.98
N ARG A 13 -1.11 -6.57 -4.95
CA ARG A 13 -1.43 -7.72 -4.10
C ARG A 13 -0.98 -7.59 -2.65
N TYR A 14 0.27 -7.22 -2.34
CA TYR A 14 0.70 -6.93 -0.94
C TYR A 14 -0.35 -6.05 -0.30
N VAL A 15 -0.64 -4.99 -1.05
CA VAL A 15 -1.54 -3.94 -0.73
C VAL A 15 -2.96 -4.56 -0.65
N ALA A 16 -3.57 -5.15 -1.69
CA ALA A 16 -4.92 -5.78 -1.62
C ALA A 16 -5.13 -6.76 -0.45
N MET A 17 -4.13 -7.58 -0.14
CA MET A 17 -4.17 -8.49 1.00
C MET A 17 -4.29 -7.75 2.34
N SER A 18 -3.78 -6.52 2.44
CA SER A 18 -3.72 -5.77 3.68
C SER A 18 -5.02 -5.06 4.09
N VAL A 19 -5.95 -4.60 3.21
CA VAL A 19 -7.35 -4.25 3.67
C VAL A 19 -8.12 -5.54 3.82
N LEU A 20 -7.84 -6.58 3.03
CA LEU A 20 -8.52 -7.85 3.27
C LEU A 20 -8.26 -8.31 4.72
N GLN A 21 -7.02 -8.24 5.19
CA GLN A 21 -6.65 -8.45 6.60
C GLN A 21 -7.17 -7.32 7.52
N GLY A 22 -7.01 -6.07 7.09
CA GLY A 22 -7.30 -4.88 7.89
C GLY A 22 -8.77 -4.60 8.13
N GLY A 23 -9.56 -4.50 7.06
CA GLY A 23 -11.02 -4.36 7.11
C GLY A 23 -11.73 -5.55 7.77
N LEU A 24 -11.12 -6.74 7.82
CA LEU A 24 -11.58 -7.83 8.69
C LEU A 24 -11.36 -7.48 10.16
N LEU A 25 -10.13 -7.14 10.55
CA LEU A 25 -9.82 -6.91 11.97
C LEU A 25 -10.43 -5.59 12.48
N ALA A 26 -10.57 -4.56 11.63
CA ALA A 26 -11.33 -3.32 11.88
C ALA A 26 -12.84 -3.54 12.04
N LYS A 27 -13.40 -4.57 11.38
CA LYS A 27 -14.77 -5.03 11.65
C LYS A 27 -14.85 -5.75 12.99
N ASP A 28 -13.83 -6.51 13.40
CA ASP A 28 -13.87 -7.27 14.65
C ASP A 28 -13.69 -6.37 15.90
N MET A 29 -12.86 -5.32 15.81
CA MET A 29 -12.61 -4.35 16.89
C MET A 29 -13.51 -3.10 16.85
N GLN A 30 -14.52 -3.04 15.97
CA GLN A 30 -15.40 -1.87 15.71
C GLN A 30 -16.05 -1.20 16.95
N ARG A 31 -16.06 -1.87 18.12
CA ARG A 31 -16.56 -1.34 19.40
C ARG A 31 -15.53 -0.52 20.18
N VAL A 32 -14.25 -0.61 19.81
CA VAL A 32 -13.11 0.07 20.45
C VAL A 32 -12.51 1.08 19.47
N ASP A 33 -12.24 0.64 18.25
CA ASP A 33 -11.69 1.46 17.17
C ASP A 33 -12.69 1.52 16.02
N GLN A 34 -13.25 2.71 15.79
CA GLN A 34 -14.35 2.91 14.84
C GLN A 34 -13.86 3.22 13.42
N PHE A 35 -12.55 3.43 13.24
CA PHE A 35 -11.98 3.64 11.92
C PHE A 35 -10.52 3.18 11.80
N VAL A 36 -10.09 2.96 10.56
CA VAL A 36 -8.67 2.81 10.18
C VAL A 36 -8.36 3.59 8.90
N VAL A 37 -7.19 4.23 8.86
CA VAL A 37 -6.70 4.98 7.70
C VAL A 37 -5.40 4.38 7.16
N PHE A 38 -5.42 3.89 5.92
CA PHE A 38 -4.19 3.47 5.25
C PHE A 38 -3.61 4.55 4.35
N GLN A 39 -2.31 4.82 4.51
CA GLN A 39 -1.53 5.60 3.55
C GLN A 39 -0.75 4.69 2.61
N THR A 40 -0.90 4.99 1.33
CA THR A 40 -0.13 4.43 0.23
C THR A 40 0.85 5.46 -0.31
N VAL A 41 1.93 5.06 -0.99
CA VAL A 41 2.76 6.03 -1.74
C VAL A 41 2.00 6.49 -2.99
N GLY A 42 2.63 7.21 -3.93
CA GLY A 42 1.94 7.70 -5.14
C GLY A 42 1.56 9.18 -5.08
N ARG A 43 2.57 10.04 -4.91
CA ARG A 43 2.53 11.52 -4.91
C ARG A 43 1.59 12.23 -5.90
N SER A 44 1.20 11.59 -6.99
CA SER A 44 0.49 12.25 -8.11
C SER A 44 -0.57 11.39 -8.80
N ALA A 45 -0.77 10.13 -8.39
CA ALA A 45 -1.69 9.23 -9.07
C ALA A 45 -2.38 8.25 -8.12
N GLY A 46 -3.70 8.13 -8.30
CA GLY A 46 -4.66 7.39 -7.51
C GLY A 46 -4.68 5.89 -7.75
N TRP A 47 -3.76 5.39 -8.58
CA TRP A 47 -3.48 3.97 -8.78
C TRP A 47 -2.89 3.27 -7.55
N LEU A 48 -2.48 4.01 -6.50
CA LEU A 48 -2.01 3.46 -5.23
C LEU A 48 -3.05 3.53 -4.11
N PRO A 49 -4.27 4.12 -4.25
CA PRO A 49 -5.42 3.82 -3.35
C PRO A 49 -6.75 3.14 -3.85
N ALA A 50 -7.07 2.89 -5.13
CA ALA A 50 -8.39 2.40 -5.61
C ALA A 50 -8.75 0.89 -5.41
N ALA A 51 -7.96 -0.07 -5.90
CA ALA A 51 -8.10 -1.54 -5.78
C ALA A 51 -8.01 -2.07 -4.34
N ALA A 52 -8.12 -1.22 -3.33
CA ALA A 52 -8.72 -1.65 -2.07
C ALA A 52 -10.15 -2.13 -2.31
N ALA A 53 -10.81 -1.63 -3.35
CA ALA A 53 -12.00 -2.23 -3.93
C ALA A 53 -11.85 -3.73 -4.27
N CYS A 54 -10.64 -4.24 -4.57
CA CYS A 54 -10.39 -5.67 -4.81
C CYS A 54 -10.26 -6.50 -3.52
N ALA A 55 -10.17 -5.86 -2.34
CA ALA A 55 -10.35 -6.52 -1.04
C ALA A 55 -11.84 -6.77 -0.71
N ARG A 56 -12.78 -6.12 -1.43
CA ARG A 56 -14.22 -6.33 -1.25
C ARG A 56 -14.64 -7.67 -1.86
N GLY A 57 -15.25 -8.53 -1.05
CA GLY A 57 -15.63 -9.88 -1.43
C GLY A 57 -15.91 -10.75 -0.20
N ASN A 58 -16.50 -11.93 -0.39
CA ASN A 58 -16.73 -12.92 0.67
C ASN A 58 -17.42 -12.36 1.95
N GLY A 59 -18.28 -11.35 1.80
CA GLY A 59 -18.97 -10.67 2.91
C GLY A 59 -18.21 -9.49 3.56
N LEU A 60 -16.99 -9.19 3.12
CA LEU A 60 -16.29 -7.95 3.48
C LEU A 60 -16.67 -6.81 2.53
N THR A 61 -16.92 -5.63 3.10
CA THR A 61 -17.30 -4.40 2.37
C THR A 61 -16.24 -3.30 2.40
N ALA A 62 -15.20 -3.46 3.22
CA ALA A 62 -14.06 -2.54 3.30
C ALA A 62 -13.23 -2.53 1.99
N PRO A 63 -12.64 -1.39 1.60
CA PRO A 63 -12.72 -0.08 2.26
C PRO A 63 -14.08 0.58 1.99
N HIS A 64 -14.44 1.54 2.83
CA HIS A 64 -15.67 2.32 2.68
C HIS A 64 -15.40 3.68 2.03
N VAL A 65 -14.24 4.28 2.28
CA VAL A 65 -13.82 5.58 1.70
C VAL A 65 -12.45 5.42 1.03
N ILE A 66 -12.27 6.07 -0.12
CA ILE A 66 -10.99 6.10 -0.84
C ILE A 66 -10.73 7.55 -1.29
N LEU A 67 -9.53 8.06 -1.04
CA LEU A 67 -9.10 9.43 -1.39
C LEU A 67 -7.96 9.41 -2.41
N PHE A 68 -8.09 10.23 -3.44
CA PHE A 68 -7.26 10.20 -4.65
C PHE A 68 -6.55 11.55 -4.86
N PRO A 69 -5.25 11.59 -5.22
CA PRO A 69 -4.56 12.83 -5.57
C PRO A 69 -5.17 13.54 -6.80
N GLU A 70 -5.94 12.84 -7.64
CA GLU A 70 -6.70 13.41 -8.75
C GLU A 70 -7.96 14.21 -8.32
N ARG A 71 -8.30 14.27 -7.03
CA ARG A 71 -9.48 15.01 -6.54
C ARG A 71 -9.13 15.89 -5.34
N PRO A 72 -9.57 17.16 -5.31
CA PRO A 72 -9.33 18.03 -4.18
C PRO A 72 -10.06 17.49 -2.94
N PHE A 73 -9.38 17.52 -1.81
CA PHE A 73 -9.89 17.10 -0.51
C PHE A 73 -10.79 18.19 0.07
N ASP A 74 -12.08 17.90 0.16
CA ASP A 74 -13.07 18.67 0.91
C ASP A 74 -13.27 18.01 2.29
N ARG A 75 -12.86 18.71 3.36
CA ARG A 75 -12.99 18.24 4.75
C ARG A 75 -14.46 17.95 5.13
N ALA A 76 -15.40 18.79 4.71
CA ALA A 76 -16.80 18.66 5.08
C ALA A 76 -17.47 17.49 4.33
N ALA A 77 -17.22 17.36 3.03
CA ALA A 77 -17.69 16.21 2.24
C ALA A 77 -17.05 14.89 2.71
N PHE A 78 -15.77 14.90 3.07
CA PHE A 78 -15.06 13.75 3.65
C PHE A 78 -15.71 13.30 4.96
N LEU A 79 -15.82 14.18 5.95
CA LEU A 79 -16.38 13.85 7.27
C LEU A 79 -17.85 13.43 7.17
N GLY A 80 -18.64 14.12 6.33
CA GLY A 80 -20.02 13.73 6.03
C GLY A 80 -20.15 12.36 5.33
N THR A 81 -19.10 11.87 4.67
CA THR A 81 -19.04 10.54 4.05
C THR A 81 -18.55 9.47 5.02
N VAL A 82 -17.52 9.78 5.82
CA VAL A 82 -17.02 8.94 6.92
C VAL A 82 -18.13 8.64 7.91
N LYS A 83 -18.91 9.65 8.33
CA LYS A 83 -20.07 9.47 9.22
C LYS A 83 -21.11 8.50 8.65
N LYS A 84 -21.56 8.71 7.41
CA LYS A 84 -22.52 7.81 6.73
C LYS A 84 -21.99 6.38 6.55
N ALA A 85 -20.68 6.21 6.41
CA ALA A 85 -20.06 4.89 6.37
C ALA A 85 -20.11 4.21 7.75
N GLN A 86 -19.76 4.92 8.82
CA GLN A 86 -19.78 4.39 10.19
C GLN A 86 -21.21 4.02 10.62
N GLU A 87 -22.17 4.91 10.41
CA GLU A 87 -23.60 4.69 10.73
C GLU A 87 -24.18 3.44 10.06
N LYS A 88 -23.65 3.08 8.88
CA LYS A 88 -24.11 1.94 8.07
C LYS A 88 -23.34 0.64 8.33
N HIS A 89 -22.05 0.72 8.68
CA HIS A 89 -21.14 -0.43 8.75
C HIS A 89 -20.57 -0.71 10.16
N GLY A 90 -20.83 0.15 11.14
CA GLY A 90 -20.26 0.10 12.50
C GLY A 90 -18.84 0.67 12.61
N PHE A 91 -18.07 0.59 11.52
CA PHE A 91 -16.70 1.10 11.40
C PHE A 91 -16.42 1.69 10.00
N VAL A 92 -15.29 2.39 9.85
CA VAL A 92 -14.83 2.93 8.56
C VAL A 92 -13.41 2.50 8.24
N SER A 93 -13.22 1.81 7.12
CA SER A 93 -11.89 1.67 6.50
C SER A 93 -11.73 2.75 5.42
N ILE A 94 -10.73 3.61 5.60
CA ILE A 94 -10.34 4.70 4.68
C ILE A 94 -8.99 4.34 4.06
N VAL A 95 -8.82 4.59 2.76
CA VAL A 95 -7.51 4.54 2.09
C VAL A 95 -7.20 5.87 1.40
N CYS A 96 -5.94 6.30 1.44
CA CYS A 96 -5.48 7.53 0.80
C CYS A 96 -4.09 7.36 0.18
N GLY A 97 -3.87 7.99 -0.98
CA GLY A 97 -2.51 8.22 -1.50
C GLY A 97 -1.79 9.30 -0.69
N GLU A 98 -0.47 9.18 -0.52
CA GLU A 98 0.38 10.17 0.17
C GLU A 98 0.18 11.60 -0.37
N GLY A 99 -0.11 11.71 -1.68
CA GLY A 99 -0.13 12.95 -2.45
C GLY A 99 -1.47 13.70 -2.47
N ILE A 100 -2.45 13.34 -1.64
CA ILE A 100 -3.74 14.05 -1.62
C ILE A 100 -3.57 15.54 -1.24
N ARG A 101 -4.35 16.39 -1.90
CA ARG A 101 -4.29 17.86 -1.79
C ARG A 101 -5.67 18.45 -1.60
N ASP A 102 -5.76 19.63 -1.00
CA ASP A 102 -6.99 20.43 -0.94
C ASP A 102 -7.29 21.15 -2.27
N ALA A 103 -8.32 22.02 -2.26
CA ALA A 103 -8.72 22.81 -3.43
C ALA A 103 -7.67 23.87 -3.83
N ASP A 104 -6.83 24.33 -2.90
CA ASP A 104 -5.72 25.26 -3.12
C ASP A 104 -4.41 24.54 -3.50
N GLY A 105 -4.49 23.22 -3.72
CA GLY A 105 -3.39 22.36 -4.13
C GLY A 105 -2.36 22.06 -3.04
N GLN A 106 -2.62 22.40 -1.78
CA GLN A 106 -1.70 22.17 -0.67
C GLN A 106 -1.77 20.70 -0.19
N PRO A 107 -0.64 20.10 0.25
CA PRO A 107 -0.63 18.75 0.81
C PRO A 107 -1.54 18.62 2.04
N VAL A 108 -2.46 17.65 2.05
CA VAL A 108 -3.25 17.33 3.26
C VAL A 108 -2.36 16.77 4.37
N SER A 109 -1.16 16.27 4.06
CA SER A 109 -0.13 15.91 5.04
C SER A 109 0.50 17.13 5.77
N ALA A 110 0.21 18.36 5.33
CA ALA A 110 0.85 19.60 5.78
C ALA A 110 2.39 19.64 5.58
N SER A 111 2.93 18.89 4.61
CA SER A 111 4.36 18.92 4.28
C SER A 111 4.82 20.29 3.77
N GLN A 112 5.91 20.79 4.34
CA GLN A 112 6.63 21.98 3.89
C GLN A 112 8.00 21.65 3.29
N THR A 113 8.46 20.40 3.46
CA THR A 113 9.77 19.91 3.01
C THR A 113 9.80 19.76 1.49
N ARG A 114 10.93 20.11 0.86
CA ARG A 114 11.10 20.03 -0.59
C ARG A 114 12.40 19.35 -1.00
N ASP A 115 12.33 18.59 -2.09
CA ASP A 115 13.49 17.92 -2.68
C ASP A 115 14.40 18.89 -3.44
N LYS A 116 15.53 18.38 -3.94
CA LYS A 116 16.52 19.14 -4.72
C LYS A 116 16.01 19.66 -6.08
N PHE A 117 14.79 19.27 -6.47
CA PHE A 117 14.10 19.72 -7.68
C PHE A 117 12.88 20.59 -7.35
N ASN A 118 12.77 21.05 -6.09
CA ASN A 118 11.71 21.90 -5.54
C ASN A 118 10.30 21.25 -5.51
N ASN A 119 10.19 19.93 -5.69
CA ASN A 119 8.94 19.21 -5.43
C ASN A 119 8.71 19.13 -3.92
N VAL A 120 7.44 19.15 -3.50
CA VAL A 120 7.10 18.84 -2.10
C VAL A 120 7.35 17.34 -1.84
N GLU A 121 8.01 17.04 -0.73
CA GLU A 121 8.20 15.66 -0.28
C GLU A 121 6.98 15.20 0.54
N PHE A 122 6.49 14.01 0.22
CA PHE A 122 5.34 13.39 0.88
C PHE A 122 5.79 12.20 1.72
N GLY A 123 4.89 11.70 2.57
CA GLY A 123 5.14 10.54 3.41
C GLY A 123 6.34 10.70 4.35
N ALA A 124 6.95 9.57 4.69
CA ALA A 124 8.12 9.50 5.55
C ALA A 124 9.31 10.36 5.07
N MET A 125 9.46 10.60 3.76
CA MET A 125 10.48 11.52 3.23
C MET A 125 10.24 12.96 3.67
N GLY A 126 9.00 13.44 3.60
CA GLY A 126 8.61 14.76 4.06
C GLY A 126 8.43 14.89 5.58
N GLY A 127 8.63 13.81 6.35
CA GLY A 127 8.37 13.75 7.79
C GLY A 127 6.90 13.90 8.17
N THR A 128 5.97 13.69 7.24
CA THR A 128 4.53 13.97 7.41
C THR A 128 3.65 12.89 6.77
N SER A 129 2.40 12.77 7.20
CA SER A 129 1.47 11.76 6.67
C SER A 129 0.07 12.33 6.46
N ALA A 130 -0.49 12.06 5.28
CA ALA A 130 -1.89 12.30 4.99
C ALA A 130 -2.79 11.47 5.90
N ALA A 131 -2.49 10.19 6.13
CA ALA A 131 -3.26 9.34 7.04
C ALA A 131 -3.25 9.84 8.49
N MET A 132 -2.13 10.34 9.01
CA MET A 132 -2.08 10.95 10.35
C MET A 132 -2.94 12.21 10.46
N MET A 133 -2.97 13.04 9.41
CA MET A 133 -3.82 14.24 9.38
C MET A 133 -5.30 13.90 9.23
N LEU A 134 -5.66 12.93 8.39
CA LEU A 134 -7.03 12.42 8.26
C LEU A 134 -7.52 11.76 9.56
N HIS A 135 -6.66 10.98 10.23
CA HIS A 135 -6.93 10.38 11.54
C HIS A 135 -7.29 11.45 12.57
N ARG A 136 -6.45 12.48 12.70
CA ARG A 136 -6.72 13.63 13.58
C ARG A 136 -8.05 14.31 13.22
N MET A 137 -8.33 14.57 11.94
CA MET A 137 -9.60 15.19 11.54
C MET A 137 -10.84 14.37 11.94
N ILE A 138 -10.76 13.03 11.92
CA ILE A 138 -11.87 12.15 12.33
C ILE A 138 -12.00 12.14 13.87
N SER A 139 -10.88 12.01 14.60
CA SER A 139 -10.89 12.01 16.07
C SER A 139 -11.33 13.35 16.65
N ASP A 140 -10.89 14.48 16.09
CA ASP A 140 -11.25 15.83 16.55
C ASP A 140 -12.74 16.15 16.28
N GLU A 141 -13.31 15.69 15.15
CA GLU A 141 -14.71 15.97 14.79
C GLU A 141 -15.72 15.09 15.54
N PHE A 142 -15.38 13.80 15.76
CA PHE A 142 -16.34 12.81 16.27
C PHE A 142 -15.99 12.21 17.64
N GLY A 143 -14.81 12.50 18.20
CA GLY A 143 -14.32 11.89 19.43
C GLY A 143 -13.99 10.40 19.30
N TRP A 144 -13.84 9.89 18.06
CA TRP A 144 -13.62 8.47 17.80
C TRP A 144 -12.17 8.06 17.99
N ARG A 145 -11.96 6.86 18.56
CA ARG A 145 -10.69 6.13 18.47
C ARG A 145 -10.62 5.39 17.13
N GLY A 146 -9.40 5.25 16.62
CA GLY A 146 -9.09 4.54 15.39
C GLY A 146 -7.58 4.49 15.18
N GLU A 147 -7.17 3.81 14.11
CA GLU A 147 -5.77 3.53 13.80
C GLU A 147 -5.36 4.11 12.44
N PHE A 148 -4.06 4.14 12.17
CA PHE A 148 -3.52 4.42 10.84
C PHE A 148 -2.29 3.57 10.56
N GLN A 149 -2.00 3.30 9.29
CA GLN A 149 -0.72 2.68 8.89
C GLN A 149 -0.12 3.41 7.70
N VAL A 150 1.19 3.60 7.79
CA VAL A 150 2.01 4.36 6.85
C VAL A 150 3.12 3.41 6.40
N THR A 151 2.82 2.58 5.40
CA THR A 151 3.69 1.45 5.00
C THR A 151 4.79 1.84 4.02
N GLU A 152 4.67 3.00 3.37
CA GLU A 152 5.72 3.61 2.55
C GLU A 152 6.33 2.59 1.56
N SER A 153 7.65 2.42 1.57
CA SER A 153 8.39 1.55 0.66
C SER A 153 8.14 0.05 0.83
N LEU A 154 7.49 -0.42 1.91
CA LEU A 154 7.20 -1.86 2.08
C LEU A 154 6.34 -2.43 0.95
N GLN A 155 5.44 -1.58 0.42
CA GLN A 155 4.58 -1.86 -0.72
C GLN A 155 5.36 -2.16 -2.00
N MET A 156 6.63 -1.73 -2.08
CA MET A 156 7.51 -1.87 -3.25
C MET A 156 8.54 -3.01 -3.11
N CYS A 157 8.69 -3.63 -1.93
CA CYS A 157 9.75 -4.62 -1.67
C CYS A 157 9.27 -5.96 -1.07
N ALA A 158 7.97 -6.16 -0.89
CA ALA A 158 7.39 -7.36 -0.29
C ALA A 158 7.41 -8.61 -1.21
N ALA A 159 8.61 -9.12 -1.48
CA ALA A 159 8.84 -10.32 -2.29
C ALA A 159 8.15 -11.58 -1.72
N ASP A 160 7.88 -11.63 -0.41
CA ASP A 160 7.13 -12.71 0.25
C ASP A 160 5.65 -12.77 -0.17
N ARG A 161 5.08 -11.64 -0.59
CA ARG A 161 3.74 -11.53 -1.20
C ARG A 161 3.80 -11.39 -2.72
N GLY A 162 4.98 -11.53 -3.31
CA GLY A 162 5.19 -11.55 -4.76
C GLY A 162 4.26 -12.55 -5.44
N LEU A 163 3.63 -12.14 -6.54
CA LEU A 163 2.90 -13.08 -7.39
C LEU A 163 3.90 -13.87 -8.23
N LYS A 164 3.76 -15.19 -8.33
CA LYS A 164 4.48 -15.95 -9.37
C LYS A 164 4.21 -15.35 -10.75
N LEU A 165 2.98 -14.91 -11.00
CA LEU A 165 2.60 -14.14 -12.18
C LEU A 165 3.55 -12.94 -12.36
N ASP A 166 3.55 -11.96 -11.45
CA ASP A 166 4.41 -10.76 -11.51
C ASP A 166 5.92 -11.04 -11.64
N LEU A 167 6.40 -12.10 -11.00
CA LEU A 167 7.81 -12.53 -11.13
C LEU A 167 8.10 -13.08 -12.53
N ASP A 168 7.18 -13.84 -13.11
CA ASP A 168 7.24 -14.26 -14.52
C ASP A 168 7.04 -13.05 -15.47
N GLU A 169 6.16 -12.08 -15.15
CA GLU A 169 5.93 -10.84 -15.90
C GLU A 169 7.23 -10.02 -15.96
N ALA A 170 7.85 -9.75 -14.81
CA ALA A 170 9.07 -8.96 -14.70
C ALA A 170 10.26 -9.63 -15.39
N TYR A 171 10.37 -10.96 -15.30
CA TYR A 171 11.41 -11.72 -16.00
C TYR A 171 11.21 -11.76 -17.52
N ALA A 172 9.95 -11.88 -17.98
CA ALA A 172 9.61 -11.76 -19.40
C ALA A 172 9.84 -10.32 -19.91
N CYS A 173 9.45 -9.31 -19.13
CA CYS A 173 9.71 -7.90 -19.39
C CYS A 173 11.21 -7.61 -19.50
N GLY A 174 12.05 -8.18 -18.63
CA GLY A 174 13.51 -8.05 -18.72
C GLY A 174 14.08 -8.67 -20.00
N LYS A 175 13.62 -9.87 -20.38
CA LYS A 175 14.00 -10.51 -21.66
C LYS A 175 13.56 -9.69 -22.86
N GLU A 176 12.33 -9.20 -22.86
CA GLU A 176 11.78 -8.43 -23.97
C GLU A 176 12.41 -7.05 -24.06
N ALA A 177 12.71 -6.38 -22.94
CA ALA A 177 13.49 -5.15 -22.91
C ALA A 177 14.90 -5.35 -23.48
N VAL A 178 15.56 -6.49 -23.20
CA VAL A 178 16.85 -6.84 -23.82
C VAL A 178 16.69 -7.11 -25.32
N ARG A 179 15.65 -7.84 -25.75
CA ARG A 179 15.35 -8.10 -27.18
C ARG A 179 15.06 -6.80 -27.93
N LEU A 180 14.31 -5.89 -27.31
CA LEU A 180 13.95 -4.58 -27.83
C LEU A 180 15.13 -3.61 -27.82
N ALA A 181 16.03 -3.66 -26.83
CA ALA A 181 17.27 -2.89 -26.84
C ALA A 181 18.23 -3.35 -27.94
N LEU A 182 18.36 -4.67 -28.14
CA LEU A 182 19.07 -5.29 -29.27
C LEU A 182 18.41 -4.97 -30.64
N ALA A 183 17.20 -4.41 -30.64
CA ALA A 183 16.45 -3.95 -31.81
C ALA A 183 16.17 -2.41 -31.80
N GLY A 184 16.75 -1.64 -30.86
CA GLY A 184 16.68 -0.17 -30.83
C GLY A 184 15.43 0.51 -30.23
N THR A 185 14.59 -0.17 -29.43
CA THR A 185 13.30 0.37 -28.91
C THR A 185 13.34 0.75 -27.41
N THR A 186 12.62 1.80 -27.00
CA THR A 186 12.59 2.33 -25.61
C THR A 186 11.20 2.86 -25.19
N GLY A 187 11.04 3.28 -23.92
CA GLY A 187 9.96 4.20 -23.50
C GLY A 187 8.64 3.58 -23.01
N VAL A 188 8.63 2.30 -22.63
CA VAL A 188 7.43 1.57 -22.19
C VAL A 188 7.68 0.68 -20.95
N MET A 189 6.63 -0.03 -20.53
CA MET A 189 6.47 -0.85 -19.32
C MET A 189 5.68 -2.14 -19.74
N VAL A 190 5.41 -3.16 -18.90
CA VAL A 190 4.85 -4.49 -19.33
C VAL A 190 3.76 -5.07 -18.39
N THR A 191 2.83 -5.92 -18.87
CA THR A 191 1.61 -6.41 -18.12
C THR A 191 1.05 -7.77 -18.52
N MET A 192 -0.07 -8.19 -17.91
CA MET A 192 -1.00 -9.22 -18.43
C MET A 192 -2.51 -8.85 -18.38
N GLN A 193 -3.12 -8.69 -19.55
CA GLN A 193 -4.57 -8.72 -19.89
C GLN A 193 -5.07 -10.16 -20.12
N ARG A 194 -6.33 -10.48 -19.75
CA ARG A 194 -6.91 -11.83 -19.97
C ARG A 194 -7.41 -12.04 -21.40
N VAL A 195 -7.20 -13.24 -21.95
CA VAL A 195 -7.76 -13.71 -23.25
C VAL A 195 -8.46 -15.07 -23.11
N GLY A 196 -9.36 -15.38 -24.05
CA GLY A 196 -10.22 -16.58 -24.03
C GLY A 196 -11.68 -16.31 -23.65
N LYS A 197 -12.58 -17.28 -23.82
CA LYS A 197 -14.00 -17.18 -23.42
C LYS A 197 -14.19 -17.66 -21.98
N LYS A 198 -15.33 -17.30 -21.39
CA LYS A 198 -15.67 -17.57 -19.98
C LYS A 198 -15.83 -19.06 -19.63
N SER A 199 -15.84 -19.94 -20.64
CA SER A 199 -15.90 -21.40 -20.56
C SER A 199 -14.53 -22.09 -20.55
N ASP A 200 -13.45 -21.37 -20.87
CA ASP A 200 -12.21 -21.97 -21.34
C ASP A 200 -11.17 -22.07 -20.20
N PRO A 201 -10.19 -22.98 -20.28
CA PRO A 201 -9.01 -22.96 -19.41
C PRO A 201 -8.26 -21.62 -19.48
N TYR A 202 -7.75 -21.14 -18.35
CA TYR A 202 -7.24 -19.78 -18.16
C TYR A 202 -6.01 -19.41 -19.03
N GLN A 203 -6.05 -18.23 -19.68
CA GLN A 203 -4.97 -17.66 -20.53
C GLN A 203 -4.87 -16.11 -20.46
N ILE A 204 -3.74 -15.53 -20.88
CA ILE A 204 -3.32 -14.11 -20.70
C ILE A 204 -2.34 -13.61 -21.81
N GLY A 205 -2.32 -12.30 -22.11
CA GLY A 205 -1.47 -11.53 -23.07
C GLY A 205 -1.24 -10.05 -22.60
N PHE A 206 -0.39 -9.17 -23.20
CA PHE A 206 0.40 -8.13 -22.42
C PHE A 206 0.27 -6.58 -22.82
N GLY A 207 0.67 -5.58 -21.97
CA GLY A 207 0.55 -4.07 -22.08
C GLY A 207 1.32 -3.11 -21.05
N THR A 208 0.83 -1.94 -20.46
CA THR A 208 1.57 -0.97 -19.49
C THR A 208 0.79 0.16 -18.59
N ILE A 209 0.69 0.34 -17.22
CA ILE A 209 0.08 1.47 -16.33
C ILE A 209 0.85 1.67 -15.00
N PRO A 210 0.52 2.66 -14.12
CA PRO A 210 0.96 2.79 -12.70
C PRO A 210 0.29 1.85 -11.65
N LEU A 211 0.35 2.16 -10.34
CA LEU A 211 0.71 1.19 -9.28
C LEU A 211 -0.05 1.31 -7.90
N GLY A 212 -0.57 0.24 -7.18
CA GLY A 212 -0.77 0.04 -5.68
C GLY A 212 -2.08 -0.44 -4.92
N GLU A 213 -2.57 0.25 -3.83
CA GLU A 213 -4.02 0.39 -3.37
C GLU A 213 -4.61 0.43 -1.83
N VAL A 214 -4.06 0.03 -0.62
CA VAL A 214 -4.86 -0.72 0.49
C VAL A 214 -4.21 -1.18 1.96
N ALA A 215 -4.72 -0.94 3.25
CA ALA A 215 -4.57 -1.72 4.61
C ALA A 215 -5.44 -1.33 5.92
N ASN A 216 -5.36 -1.73 7.28
CA ASN A 216 -4.80 -2.78 8.27
C ASN A 216 -5.60 -2.83 9.70
N HIS A 217 -5.24 -3.59 10.80
CA HIS A 217 -5.65 -3.53 12.29
C HIS A 217 -4.91 -4.60 13.23
N GLU A 218 -4.75 -4.52 14.61
CA GLU A 218 -3.55 -5.11 15.37
C GLU A 218 -3.64 -5.76 16.84
N ARG A 219 -2.48 -6.23 17.45
CA ARG A 219 -2.26 -6.83 18.84
C ARG A 219 -0.80 -6.60 19.42
N PRO A 220 -0.57 -6.41 20.75
CA PRO A 220 0.76 -6.16 21.39
C PRO A 220 1.57 -7.37 21.97
N LEU A 221 2.80 -7.08 22.49
CA LEU A 221 3.92 -7.98 22.87
C LEU A 221 4.28 -7.97 24.40
N PRO A 222 4.84 -9.06 25.02
CA PRO A 222 5.24 -9.12 26.44
C PRO A 222 6.67 -8.61 26.81
N ASP A 223 6.86 -8.14 28.04
CA ASP A 223 8.12 -7.54 28.55
C ASP A 223 9.35 -8.46 28.54
N ASN A 224 9.21 -9.75 28.91
CA ASN A 224 10.37 -10.66 29.01
C ASN A 224 10.97 -11.04 27.64
N PHE A 225 10.33 -10.59 26.56
CA PHE A 225 10.81 -10.66 25.18
C PHE A 225 11.65 -9.44 24.79
N ILE A 226 11.69 -8.38 25.60
CA ILE A 226 12.42 -7.12 25.35
C ILE A 226 13.77 -7.12 26.09
N SER A 227 14.81 -6.59 25.47
CA SER A 227 16.15 -6.45 26.05
C SER A 227 16.17 -5.50 27.26
N LYS A 228 17.20 -5.61 28.11
CA LYS A 228 17.30 -4.82 29.36
C LYS A 228 17.51 -3.31 29.10
N ASP A 229 18.02 -2.93 27.94
CA ASP A 229 18.14 -1.55 27.48
C ASP A 229 16.92 -1.04 26.69
N GLY A 230 15.96 -1.92 26.35
CA GLY A 230 14.69 -1.56 25.71
C GLY A 230 14.71 -1.42 24.19
N PHE A 231 15.83 -1.74 23.52
CA PHE A 231 16.03 -1.47 22.08
C PHE A 231 16.23 -2.73 21.21
N ASP A 232 16.23 -3.93 21.79
CA ASP A 232 16.36 -5.22 21.11
C ASP A 232 15.47 -6.28 21.80
N VAL A 233 15.58 -7.54 21.40
CA VAL A 233 14.79 -8.67 21.88
C VAL A 233 15.63 -9.72 22.60
N THR A 234 15.07 -10.36 23.63
CA THR A 234 15.79 -11.40 24.38
C THR A 234 15.90 -12.71 23.61
N LYS A 235 16.81 -13.60 24.05
CA LYS A 235 16.83 -14.98 23.56
C LYS A 235 15.47 -15.68 23.74
N ALA A 236 14.71 -15.36 24.80
CA ALA A 236 13.38 -15.94 25.01
C ALA A 236 12.37 -15.53 23.92
N PHE A 237 12.45 -14.30 23.40
CA PHE A 237 11.70 -13.92 22.20
C PHE A 237 12.16 -14.69 20.98
N LEU A 238 13.48 -14.78 20.75
CA LEU A 238 14.03 -15.44 19.56
C LEU A 238 13.70 -16.95 19.54
N ASP A 239 13.73 -17.61 20.70
CA ASP A 239 13.34 -19.02 20.85
C ASP A 239 11.82 -19.23 20.62
N TYR A 240 10.99 -18.25 21.01
CA TYR A 240 9.54 -18.24 20.74
C TYR A 240 9.22 -17.96 19.27
N ALA A 241 9.83 -16.92 18.70
CA ALA A 241 9.45 -16.35 17.41
C ALA A 241 10.02 -17.14 16.22
N LYS A 242 11.27 -17.64 16.29
CA LYS A 242 11.89 -18.38 15.18
C LYS A 242 11.05 -19.56 14.64
N PRO A 243 10.51 -20.47 15.47
CA PRO A 243 9.66 -21.57 14.96
C PRO A 243 8.29 -21.11 14.46
N LEU A 244 7.84 -19.90 14.80
CA LEU A 244 6.57 -19.31 14.33
C LEU A 244 6.73 -18.50 13.03
N VAL A 245 7.88 -17.85 12.87
CA VAL A 245 8.29 -17.13 11.64
C VAL A 245 8.75 -18.10 10.55
N GLY A 246 9.32 -19.24 10.94
CA GLY A 246 9.81 -20.27 10.02
C GLY A 246 11.16 -19.92 9.38
N GLU A 247 11.47 -20.59 8.27
CA GLU A 247 12.66 -20.28 7.47
C GLU A 247 12.44 -18.97 6.68
N LEU A 248 13.27 -17.96 6.95
CA LEU A 248 13.26 -16.71 6.21
C LEU A 248 13.93 -16.87 4.83
N PRO A 249 13.42 -16.21 3.77
CA PRO A 249 14.02 -16.29 2.44
C PRO A 249 15.44 -15.72 2.44
N THR A 250 16.41 -16.54 2.08
CA THR A 250 17.81 -16.10 1.90
C THR A 250 17.95 -15.39 0.56
N TYR A 251 17.91 -14.05 0.58
CA TYR A 251 18.13 -13.25 -0.62
C TYR A 251 19.58 -13.34 -1.13
N SER A 252 19.74 -13.41 -2.46
CA SER A 252 21.05 -13.51 -3.09
C SER A 252 21.84 -12.19 -3.00
N VAL A 253 22.89 -12.16 -2.18
CA VAL A 253 23.81 -11.01 -2.12
C VAL A 253 24.77 -11.08 -3.32
N LEU A 254 24.58 -10.21 -4.30
CA LEU A 254 25.48 -10.10 -5.46
C LEU A 254 26.79 -9.41 -5.06
N ALA A 255 27.92 -10.00 -5.46
CA ALA A 255 29.24 -9.43 -5.23
C ALA A 255 29.47 -8.19 -6.10
N ALA A 256 29.16 -7.01 -5.54
CA ALA A 256 29.31 -5.72 -6.19
C ALA A 256 30.80 -5.38 -6.46
N LYS A 257 31.30 -5.81 -7.62
CA LYS A 257 32.56 -5.28 -8.17
C LYS A 257 32.35 -3.79 -8.45
N LYS A 258 33.03 -2.92 -7.69
CA LYS A 258 33.12 -1.49 -8.04
C LYS A 258 33.59 -1.37 -9.48
N GLY A 259 32.88 -0.59 -10.29
CA GLY A 259 33.39 -0.17 -11.59
C GLY A 259 34.74 0.50 -11.41
N LYS A 260 35.65 0.31 -12.37
CA LYS A 260 36.84 1.17 -12.45
C LYS A 260 36.36 2.59 -12.74
N ALA A 261 36.86 3.55 -11.97
CA ALA A 261 36.78 4.97 -12.30
C ALA A 261 37.70 5.29 -13.48
#